data_AF-A0A354H2T3-F1
#
_entry.id   AF-A0A354H2T3-F1
#
_cell.length_a   1.000
_cell.length_b   1.000
_cell.length_c   1.000
_cell.angle_alpha   90.00
_cell.angle_beta   90.00
_cell.angle_gamma   90.00
#
_symmetry.space_group_name_H-M   'P 1'
#
loop_
_entity.id
_entity.type
_entity.pdbx_description
1 polymer ?
#
loop_
_entity_poly.entity_id
_entity_poly.type
_entity_poly.pdbx_seq_one_letter_code
_entity_poly.pdbx_strand_id
1 'polypeptide(L)'
;IDAGEQMGLPRDLAAKLAMQTMLGAARLCIHSDKQPAQLREMVTSPGGTTVAGLKALEEGKIRATIISAVAAATKRSKELAGGK
;
A
#
# COMPACT_ATOMS: atom_id res chain seq x y z
N ILE A 1 -1.78 -8.03 -6.92
CA ILE A 1 -2.01 -9.36 -7.50
C ILE A 1 -1.25 -9.45 -8.81
N ASP A 2 -1.57 -8.56 -9.76
CA ASP A 2 -0.94 -8.47 -11.09
C ASP A 2 0.60 -8.46 -11.05
N ALA A 3 1.21 -7.72 -10.13
CA ALA A 3 2.68 -7.71 -9.98
C ALA A 3 3.26 -9.10 -9.65
N GLY A 4 2.56 -9.91 -8.84
CA GLY A 4 2.99 -11.28 -8.55
C GLY A 4 2.89 -12.19 -9.77
N GLU A 5 1.81 -12.05 -10.55
CA GLU A 5 1.64 -12.80 -11.81
C GLU A 5 2.72 -12.44 -12.83
N GLN A 6 3.02 -11.14 -12.99
CA GLN A 6 4.09 -10.68 -13.88
C GLN A 6 5.45 -11.25 -13.49
N MET A 7 5.68 -11.49 -12.19
CA MET A 7 6.91 -12.11 -11.68
C MET A 7 6.85 -13.66 -11.65
N GLY A 8 5.83 -14.27 -12.29
CA GLY A 8 5.74 -15.70 -12.50
C GLY A 8 4.94 -16.48 -11.44
N LEU A 9 4.26 -15.82 -10.51
CA LEU A 9 3.39 -16.51 -9.57
C LEU A 9 2.06 -16.91 -10.23
N PRO A 10 1.51 -18.10 -9.92
CA PRO A 10 0.13 -18.43 -10.27
C PRO A 10 -0.84 -17.40 -9.67
N ARG A 11 -1.85 -16.98 -10.44
CA ARG A 11 -2.84 -15.95 -10.05
C ARG A 11 -3.42 -16.17 -8.66
N ASP A 12 -3.87 -17.39 -8.39
CA ASP A 12 -4.49 -17.75 -7.11
C ASP A 12 -3.53 -17.60 -5.94
N LEU A 13 -2.25 -17.95 -6.14
CA LEU A 13 -1.22 -17.78 -5.13
C LEU A 13 -0.88 -16.30 -4.94
N ALA A 14 -0.71 -15.54 -6.03
CA ALA A 14 -0.47 -14.10 -5.98
C ALA A 14 -1.61 -13.36 -5.25
N ALA A 15 -2.86 -13.76 -5.48
CA ALA A 15 -4.03 -13.23 -4.79
C ALA A 15 -3.98 -13.51 -3.29
N LYS A 16 -3.75 -14.76 -2.89
CA LYS A 16 -3.65 -15.17 -1.48
C LYS A 16 -2.55 -14.41 -0.75
N LEU A 17 -1.36 -14.35 -1.32
CA LEU A 17 -0.22 -13.64 -0.75
C LEU A 17 -0.51 -12.14 -0.61
N ALA A 18 -0.99 -11.48 -1.67
CA ALA A 18 -1.30 -10.07 -1.63
C ALA A 18 -2.35 -9.72 -0.55
N MET A 19 -3.44 -10.49 -0.46
CA MET A 19 -4.47 -10.28 0.55
C MET A 19 -3.93 -10.46 1.97
N GLN A 20 -3.16 -11.53 2.23
CA GLN A 20 -2.57 -11.76 3.55
C GLN A 20 -1.52 -10.72 3.92
N THR A 21 -0.70 -10.27 2.96
CA THR A 21 0.27 -9.19 3.21
C THR A 21 -0.44 -7.90 3.61
N MET A 22 -1.52 -7.51 2.91
CA MET A 22 -2.28 -6.30 3.26
C MET A 22 -2.98 -6.44 4.62
N LEU A 23 -3.62 -7.59 4.88
CA LEU A 23 -4.27 -7.87 6.17
C LEU A 23 -3.27 -7.84 7.32
N GLY A 24 -2.12 -8.50 7.16
CA GLY A 24 -1.06 -8.57 8.15
C GLY A 24 -0.46 -7.19 8.44
N ALA A 25 -0.18 -6.40 7.41
CA ALA A 25 0.32 -5.03 7.57
C ALA A 25 -0.68 -4.14 8.30
N ALA A 26 -1.97 -4.19 7.92
CA ALA A 26 -3.01 -3.42 8.61
C ALA A 26 -3.16 -3.83 10.08
N ARG A 27 -3.18 -5.15 10.36
CA ARG A 27 -3.22 -5.66 11.74
C ARG A 27 -2.01 -5.19 12.54
N LEU A 28 -0.80 -5.26 11.97
CA LEU A 28 0.41 -4.81 12.66
C LEU A 28 0.34 -3.33 13.01
N CYS A 29 -0.11 -2.46 12.09
CA CYS A 29 -0.28 -1.04 12.35
C CYS A 29 -1.33 -0.72 13.43
N ILE A 30 -2.44 -1.46 13.47
CA ILE A 30 -3.53 -1.22 14.42
C ILE A 30 -3.15 -1.67 15.84
N HIS A 31 -2.42 -2.77 15.97
CA HIS A 31 -2.13 -3.39 17.27
C HIS A 31 -0.74 -3.07 17.83
N SER A 32 0.11 -2.38 17.07
CA SER A 32 1.42 -1.95 17.55
C SER A 32 1.34 -0.59 18.25
N ASP A 33 2.20 -0.41 19.24
CA ASP A 33 2.54 0.86 19.88
C ASP A 33 3.44 1.76 19.01
N LYS A 34 3.98 1.24 17.90
CA LYS A 34 4.91 1.95 17.01
C LYS A 34 4.17 2.67 15.90
N GLN A 35 4.74 3.78 15.45
CA GLN A 35 4.24 4.47 14.27
C GLN A 35 4.48 3.66 12.99
N PRO A 36 3.63 3.78 11.96
CA PRO A 36 3.80 3.07 10.69
C PRO A 36 5.17 3.27 10.02
N ALA A 37 5.78 4.45 10.19
CA ALA A 37 7.13 4.72 9.68
C ALA A 37 8.20 3.80 10.32
N GLN A 38 8.11 3.60 11.64
CA GLN A 38 9.00 2.73 12.39
C GLN A 38 8.78 1.25 12.02
N LEU A 39 7.52 0.84 11.87
CA LEU A 39 7.16 -0.52 11.43
C LEU A 39 7.72 -0.82 10.04
N ARG A 40 7.66 0.15 9.12
CA ARG A 40 8.28 0.05 7.79
C ARG A 40 9.80 -0.09 7.89
N GLU A 41 10.45 0.69 8.74
CA GLU A 41 11.91 0.62 8.96
C GLU A 41 12.34 -0.76 9.46
N MET A 42 11.57 -1.37 10.37
CA MET A 42 11.85 -2.71 10.90
C MET A 42 11.91 -3.82 9.84
N VAL A 43 11.25 -3.64 8.68
CA VAL A 43 11.26 -4.60 7.56
C VAL A 43 12.12 -4.13 6.37
N THR A 44 12.92 -3.08 6.57
CA THR A 44 13.74 -2.45 5.53
C THR A 44 15.22 -2.51 5.89
N SER A 45 15.89 -3.57 5.45
CA SER A 45 17.34 -3.73 5.65
C SER A 45 18.14 -2.88 4.64
N PRO A 46 19.31 -2.32 5.02
CA PRO A 46 20.22 -1.66 4.08
C PRO A 46 20.60 -2.59 2.92
N GLY A 47 20.45 -2.11 1.68
CA GLY A 47 20.75 -2.89 0.47
C GLY A 47 19.78 -4.05 0.16
N GLY A 48 18.71 -4.21 0.94
CA GLY A 48 17.73 -5.30 0.77
C GLY A 48 16.74 -5.10 -0.37
N THR A 49 15.91 -6.11 -0.62
CA THR A 49 14.86 -6.08 -1.64
C THR A 49 13.73 -5.10 -1.32
N THR A 50 13.36 -4.97 -0.04
CA THR A 50 12.32 -4.03 0.41
C THR A 50 12.70 -2.58 0.10
N VAL A 51 13.94 -2.16 0.36
CA VAL A 51 14.37 -0.78 0.11
C VAL A 51 14.40 -0.46 -1.38
N ALA A 52 14.78 -1.43 -2.23
CA ALA A 52 14.72 -1.28 -3.69
C ALA A 52 13.27 -1.10 -4.18
N GLY A 53 12.33 -1.91 -3.66
CA GLY A 53 10.90 -1.76 -3.97
C GLY A 53 10.33 -0.42 -3.49
N LEU A 54 10.67 0.00 -2.27
CA LEU A 54 10.26 1.30 -1.73
C LEU A 54 10.79 2.46 -2.59
N LYS A 55 12.03 2.39 -3.07
CA LYS A 55 12.59 3.42 -3.96
C LYS A 55 11.78 3.56 -5.25
N ALA A 56 11.44 2.45 -5.90
CA ALA A 56 10.62 2.46 -7.11
C ALA A 56 9.20 3.04 -6.84
N LEU A 57 8.61 2.74 -5.68
CA LEU A 57 7.32 3.32 -5.27
C LEU A 57 7.41 4.85 -5.07
N GLU A 58 8.50 5.35 -4.49
CA GLU A 58 8.74 6.79 -4.35
C GLU A 58 8.94 7.49 -5.69
N GLU A 59 9.70 6.89 -6.61
CA GLU A 59 9.87 7.40 -7.98
C GLU A 59 8.53 7.46 -8.73
N GLY A 60 7.65 6.48 -8.48
CA GLY A 60 6.27 6.47 -8.95
C GLY A 60 5.33 7.43 -8.21
N LYS A 61 5.83 8.25 -7.28
CA LYS A 61 5.09 9.25 -6.51
C LYS A 61 3.90 8.68 -5.74
N ILE A 62 4.03 7.46 -5.21
CA ILE A 62 2.90 6.72 -4.59
C ILE A 62 2.13 7.53 -3.54
N ARG A 63 2.84 8.29 -2.70
CA ARG A 63 2.21 9.10 -1.63
C ARG A 63 1.30 10.17 -2.21
N ALA A 64 1.79 10.91 -3.20
CA ALA A 64 1.03 11.97 -3.86
C ALA A 64 -0.21 11.37 -4.55
N THR A 65 -0.06 10.25 -5.24
CA THR A 65 -1.16 9.53 -5.91
C THR A 65 -2.25 9.11 -4.94
N ILE A 66 -1.90 8.52 -3.79
CA ILE A 66 -2.88 8.11 -2.77
C ILE A 66 -3.60 9.33 -2.17
N ILE A 67 -2.87 10.40 -1.85
CA ILE A 67 -3.46 11.65 -1.33
C ILE A 67 -4.45 12.23 -2.35
N SER A 68 -4.08 12.31 -3.62
CA SER A 68 -4.95 12.79 -4.70
C SER A 68 -6.19 11.92 -4.87
N ALA A 69 -6.06 10.59 -4.77
CA ALA A 69 -7.20 9.68 -4.86
C ALA A 69 -8.22 9.91 -3.74
N VAL A 70 -7.77 10.03 -2.49
CA VAL A 70 -8.65 10.30 -1.34
C VAL A 70 -9.29 11.69 -1.45
N ALA A 71 -8.54 12.70 -1.88
CA ALA A 71 -9.07 14.04 -2.09
C ALA A 71 -10.16 14.07 -3.18
N ALA A 72 -9.93 13.39 -4.31
CA ALA A 72 -10.90 13.28 -5.40
C ALA A 72 -12.18 12.55 -4.95
N ALA A 73 -12.05 11.43 -4.23
CA ALA A 73 -13.20 10.71 -3.67
C ALA A 73 -13.99 11.58 -2.69
N THR A 74 -13.29 12.35 -1.84
CA THR A 74 -13.91 13.29 -0.89
C THR A 74 -14.68 14.39 -1.61
N LYS A 75 -14.09 14.99 -2.65
CA LYS A 75 -14.77 16.00 -3.48
C LYS A 75 -16.05 15.43 -4.09
N ARG A 76 -15.97 14.25 -4.70
CA ARG A 76 -17.12 13.59 -5.33
C ARG A 76 -18.23 13.29 -4.32
N SER A 77 -17.87 12.84 -3.12
CA SER A 77 -18.83 12.60 -2.04
C SER A 77 -19.61 13.86 -1.67
N LYS A 78 -18.94 15.02 -1.56
CA LYS A 78 -19.60 16.30 -1.28
C LYS A 78 -20.54 16.75 -2.39
N GLU A 79 -20.16 16.57 -3.66
CA GLU A 79 -21.03 16.86 -4.81
C GLU A 79 -22.31 16.02 -4.78
N LEU A 80 -22.20 14.73 -4.44
CA LEU A 80 -23.35 13.83 -4.32
C LEU A 80 -24.25 14.21 -3.13
N ALA A 81 -23.67 14.63 -2.01
CA ALA A 81 -24.42 15.04 -0.82
C ALA A 81 -25.13 16.41 -0.98
N GLY A 82 -24.56 17.31 -1.78
CA GLY A 82 -25.12 18.63 -2.10
C GLY A 82 -26.15 18.64 -3.22
N GLY A 83 -26.45 17.49 -3.83
CA GLY A 83 -27.51 17.33 -4.82
C GLY A 83 -28.91 17.27 -4.18
N LYS A 84 -29.39 18.43 -3.73
CA LYS A 84 -30.82 18.79 -3.71
C LYS A 84 -31.03 19.96 -4.65
#